data_AF-A0A7D6E4C4-F1
#
_entry.id   AF-A0A7D6E4C4-F1
#
_cell.length_a   1.000
_cell.length_b   1.000
_cell.length_c   1.000
_cell.angle_alpha   90.00
_cell.angle_beta   90.00
_cell.angle_gamma   90.00
#
_symmetry.space_group_name_H-M   'P 1'
#
loop_
_entity.id
_entity.type
_entity.pdbx_description
1 polymer ?
#
loop_
_entity_poly.entity_id
_entity_poly.type
_entity_poly.pdbx_seq_one_letter_code
_entity_poly.pdbx_strand_id
1 'polypeptide(L)'
;MQLLALALYRHGGRDRRDVRFTPGELNIVTGESKTGKSALLTITEFCLGRDDYLAPAGPIADHVAWYGSLWQLTDDPAGPRAFVGRPAPPKGQQSTQLAMLEFGGATMDLFDFDALTVNADSASVRRQIGRRIGIDENIIEPRGGGVGQTPFEAHLGHAAWLCLQDQGEIANQNLLFHRQAEYAVAQHLKDTIPYFLGAVPVDAAAKKAALRDANRAQRRAEAALKAAEEEAEAVQANLRGLLAEAHAAGLTDEHELTESSQIIGALHAAARDPRDGGTGEGYPLREKPTKAHSNCKTVAGTCYADERSCEVSWGPSWTTEPCS
;
A
#
# COMPACT_ATOMS: atom_id res chain seq x y z
N MET A 1 -23.79 17.02 -0.46
CA MET A 1 -23.44 17.39 0.94
C MET A 1 -23.31 18.89 1.04
N GLN A 2 -23.96 19.51 2.03
CA GLN A 2 -24.07 20.96 2.17
C GLN A 2 -24.06 21.36 3.66
N LEU A 3 -23.47 22.53 3.96
CA LEU A 3 -23.45 23.09 5.32
C LEU A 3 -24.78 23.80 5.61
N LEU A 4 -25.44 23.43 6.71
CA LEU A 4 -26.71 24.03 7.14
C LEU A 4 -26.51 25.05 8.27
N ALA A 5 -25.61 24.76 9.21
CA ALA A 5 -25.30 25.67 10.30
C ALA A 5 -23.92 25.44 10.91
N LEU A 6 -23.35 26.48 11.51
CA LEU A 6 -22.27 26.42 12.50
C LEU A 6 -22.78 26.96 13.84
N ALA A 7 -22.27 26.43 14.95
CA ALA A 7 -22.62 26.86 16.30
C ALA A 7 -21.38 27.03 17.17
N LEU A 8 -21.33 28.11 17.95
CA LEU A 8 -20.26 28.37 18.91
C LEU A 8 -20.87 28.39 20.32
N TYR A 9 -20.55 27.38 21.13
CA TYR A 9 -21.14 27.20 22.46
C TYR A 9 -20.22 27.79 23.54
N ARG A 10 -20.68 28.75 24.33
CA ARG A 10 -19.91 29.33 25.44
C ARG A 10 -19.75 28.32 26.59
N HIS A 11 -18.63 28.40 27.32
CA HIS A 11 -18.44 27.62 28.56
C HIS A 11 -19.64 27.73 29.53
N GLY A 12 -20.14 26.57 29.95
CA GLY A 12 -21.23 26.45 30.92
C GLY A 12 -22.62 26.79 30.37
N GLY A 13 -22.87 26.55 29.07
CA GLY A 13 -24.20 26.62 28.45
C GLY A 13 -24.86 28.00 28.36
N ARG A 14 -24.21 29.06 28.86
CA ARG A 14 -24.81 30.38 29.06
C ARG A 14 -25.22 31.11 27.77
N ASP A 15 -24.67 30.72 26.63
CA ASP A 15 -24.84 31.36 25.34
C ASP A 15 -24.45 30.40 24.20
N ARG A 16 -25.18 30.42 23.09
CA ARG A 16 -24.87 29.68 21.85
C ARG A 16 -25.05 30.64 20.67
N ARG A 17 -23.97 30.88 19.93
CA ARG A 17 -24.01 31.72 18.73
C ARG A 17 -24.10 30.85 17.48
N ASP A 18 -25.27 30.86 16.85
CA ASP A 18 -25.54 30.15 15.61
C ASP A 18 -25.23 31.02 14.38
N VAL A 19 -24.73 30.39 13.32
CA VAL A 19 -24.63 30.93 11.96
C VAL A 19 -25.29 29.92 11.03
N ARG A 20 -26.47 30.24 10.51
CA ARG A 20 -27.25 29.36 9.62
C ARG A 20 -27.06 29.76 8.16
N PHE A 21 -27.15 28.78 7.27
CA PHE A 21 -26.95 28.92 5.83
C PHE A 21 -28.16 28.35 5.09
N THR A 22 -28.53 28.95 3.95
CA THR A 22 -29.54 28.38 3.05
C THR A 22 -28.87 27.36 2.12
N PRO A 23 -29.19 26.05 2.18
CA PRO A 23 -28.66 25.08 1.22
C PRO A 23 -29.12 25.40 -0.21
N GLY A 24 -28.27 25.08 -1.19
CA GLY A 24 -28.50 25.37 -2.61
C GLY A 24 -28.23 26.82 -3.06
N GLU A 25 -27.97 27.75 -2.14
CA GLU A 25 -27.87 29.19 -2.45
C GLU A 25 -26.48 29.80 -2.16
N LEU A 26 -26.21 30.96 -2.78
CA LEU A 26 -25.01 31.77 -2.50
C LEU A 26 -25.16 32.52 -1.17
N ASN A 27 -24.50 32.00 -0.12
CA ASN A 27 -24.54 32.57 1.22
C ASN A 27 -23.44 33.62 1.41
N ILE A 28 -23.80 34.91 1.54
CA ILE A 28 -22.84 36.02 1.66
C ILE A 28 -22.76 36.51 3.12
N VAL A 29 -21.70 36.11 3.83
CA VAL A 29 -21.46 36.55 5.23
C VAL A 29 -20.69 37.86 5.27
N THR A 30 -21.39 38.95 5.61
CA THR A 30 -20.83 40.31 5.72
C THR A 30 -20.50 40.72 7.16
N GLY A 31 -19.93 41.91 7.35
CA GLY A 31 -19.53 42.46 8.65
C GLY A 31 -18.17 43.15 8.61
N GLU A 32 -17.78 43.85 9.67
CA GLU A 32 -16.51 44.59 9.74
C GLU A 32 -15.27 43.69 9.71
N SER A 33 -14.08 44.27 9.52
CA SER A 33 -12.81 43.52 9.59
C SER A 33 -12.52 43.05 11.02
N LYS A 34 -11.72 41.98 11.16
CA LYS A 34 -11.35 41.34 12.45
C LYS A 34 -12.50 40.80 13.33
N THR A 35 -13.75 40.87 12.89
CA THR A 35 -14.95 40.35 13.61
C THR A 35 -15.10 38.82 13.66
N GLY A 36 -14.07 38.06 13.27
CA GLY A 36 -14.07 36.60 13.29
C GLY A 36 -14.59 35.91 12.03
N LYS A 37 -14.97 36.64 10.96
CA LYS A 37 -15.47 36.04 9.69
C LYS A 37 -14.57 34.91 9.15
N SER A 38 -13.25 35.11 9.12
CA SER A 38 -12.27 34.13 8.66
C SER A 38 -12.26 32.83 9.48
N ALA A 39 -12.66 32.90 10.77
CA ALA A 39 -12.71 31.72 11.64
C ALA A 39 -13.86 30.76 11.27
N LEU A 40 -14.86 31.19 10.49
CA LEU A 40 -15.90 30.28 10.00
C LEU A 40 -15.31 29.16 9.13
N LEU A 41 -14.31 29.48 8.30
CA LEU A 41 -13.60 28.50 7.48
C LEU A 41 -12.82 27.51 8.36
N THR A 42 -12.06 28.03 9.34
CA THR A 42 -11.28 27.22 10.29
C THR A 42 -12.16 26.32 11.16
N ILE A 43 -13.31 26.82 11.63
CA ILE A 43 -14.30 26.04 12.39
C ILE A 43 -14.91 24.94 11.51
N THR A 44 -15.18 25.23 10.24
CA THR A 44 -15.70 24.25 9.27
C THR A 44 -14.67 23.13 9.03
N GLU A 45 -13.42 23.47 8.72
CA GLU A 45 -12.34 22.48 8.52
C GLU A 45 -12.07 21.65 9.79
N PHE A 46 -12.10 22.29 10.97
CA PHE A 46 -11.97 21.60 12.26
C PHE A 46 -13.10 20.60 12.49
N CYS A 47 -14.35 20.96 12.21
CA CYS A 47 -15.49 20.06 12.34
C CYS A 47 -15.51 18.94 11.28
N LEU A 48 -14.88 19.14 10.11
CA LEU A 48 -14.63 18.08 9.11
C LEU A 48 -13.49 17.12 9.52
N GLY A 49 -12.96 17.25 10.74
CA GLY A 49 -12.04 16.30 11.36
C GLY A 49 -10.55 16.63 11.22
N ARG A 50 -10.18 17.90 10.99
CA ARG A 50 -8.79 18.36 11.16
C ARG A 50 -8.40 18.32 12.64
N ASP A 51 -7.27 17.71 12.97
CA ASP A 51 -6.82 17.57 14.37
C ASP A 51 -6.26 18.88 14.96
N ASP A 52 -5.52 19.65 14.16
CA ASP A 52 -4.99 20.96 14.57
C ASP A 52 -6.07 22.05 14.54
N TYR A 53 -6.13 22.85 15.59
CA TYR A 53 -7.05 23.96 15.74
C TYR A 53 -6.31 25.30 15.62
N LEU A 54 -6.17 25.79 14.38
CA LEU A 54 -5.46 27.05 14.07
C LEU A 54 -6.36 28.30 14.12
N ALA A 55 -7.40 28.34 14.96
CA ALA A 55 -8.16 29.58 15.09
C ALA A 55 -7.29 30.68 15.74
N PRO A 56 -7.35 31.93 15.26
CA PRO A 56 -6.52 33.02 15.79
C PRO A 56 -6.72 33.20 17.31
N ALA A 57 -5.62 33.29 18.05
CA ALA A 57 -5.63 33.52 19.48
C ALA A 57 -6.41 34.80 19.82
N GLY A 58 -7.38 34.70 20.74
CA GLY A 58 -8.29 35.78 21.08
C GLY A 58 -9.70 35.30 21.46
N PRO A 59 -10.69 36.23 21.52
CA PRO A 59 -11.95 36.05 22.25
C PRO A 59 -12.86 34.88 21.83
N ILE A 60 -12.63 34.25 20.68
CA ILE A 60 -13.35 33.04 20.27
C ILE A 60 -12.78 31.83 21.02
N ALA A 61 -11.47 31.60 20.93
CA ALA A 61 -10.79 30.49 21.58
C ALA A 61 -10.84 30.58 23.12
N ASP A 62 -10.85 31.80 23.67
CA ASP A 62 -10.88 32.02 25.13
C ASP A 62 -12.26 31.83 25.79
N HIS A 63 -13.33 31.64 25.02
CA HIS A 63 -14.71 31.66 25.52
C HIS A 63 -15.60 30.50 25.06
N VAL A 64 -15.27 29.87 23.93
CA VAL A 64 -16.04 28.79 23.34
C VAL A 64 -15.55 27.43 23.87
N ALA A 65 -16.47 26.65 24.41
CA ALA A 65 -16.21 25.30 24.91
C ALA A 65 -16.34 24.24 23.82
N TRP A 66 -17.25 24.45 22.86
CA TRP A 66 -17.54 23.54 21.76
C TRP A 66 -17.82 24.30 20.46
N TYR A 67 -17.41 23.70 19.35
CA TYR A 67 -17.72 24.11 17.98
C TYR A 67 -18.65 23.07 17.37
N GLY A 68 -19.83 23.49 16.91
CA GLY A 68 -20.80 22.64 16.23
C GLY A 68 -20.89 22.95 14.75
N SER A 69 -21.22 21.94 13.97
CA SER A 69 -21.60 22.05 12.56
C SER A 69 -22.74 21.08 12.25
N LEU A 70 -23.69 21.53 11.45
CA LEU A 70 -24.82 20.75 10.98
C LEU A 70 -24.74 20.64 9.45
N TRP A 71 -24.81 19.42 8.94
CA TRP A 71 -24.63 19.10 7.53
C TRP A 71 -25.82 18.33 6.97
N GLN A 72 -26.23 18.66 5.76
CA GLN A 72 -27.05 17.78 4.91
C GLN A 72 -26.10 16.90 4.12
N LEU A 73 -26.28 15.57 4.14
CA LEU A 73 -25.34 14.65 3.47
C LEU A 73 -25.66 14.54 1.98
N THR A 74 -26.94 14.35 1.67
CA THR A 74 -27.52 14.38 0.32
C THR A 74 -27.94 15.79 -0.10
N ASP A 75 -28.29 15.96 -1.37
CA ASP A 75 -28.86 17.23 -1.86
C ASP A 75 -30.40 17.25 -1.80
N ASP A 76 -31.04 16.10 -1.54
CA ASP A 76 -32.43 15.99 -1.09
C ASP A 76 -32.61 16.68 0.30
N PRO A 77 -33.48 17.71 0.43
CA PRO A 77 -33.78 18.38 1.70
C PRO A 77 -34.47 17.49 2.74
N ALA A 78 -35.14 16.41 2.31
CA ALA A 78 -35.73 15.40 3.18
C ALA A 78 -34.72 14.32 3.63
N GLY A 79 -33.51 14.35 3.08
CA GLY A 79 -32.47 13.36 3.30
C GLY A 79 -31.73 13.44 4.65
N PRO A 80 -30.77 12.54 4.87
CA PRO A 80 -30.08 12.42 6.15
C PRO A 80 -29.14 13.60 6.44
N ARG A 81 -29.07 13.95 7.71
CA ARG A 81 -28.22 14.98 8.28
C ARG A 81 -27.17 14.38 9.22
N ALA A 82 -26.09 15.12 9.40
CA ALA A 82 -25.07 14.84 10.41
C ALA A 82 -24.80 16.10 11.25
N PHE A 83 -24.79 15.94 12.57
CA PHE A 83 -24.23 16.92 13.48
C PHE A 83 -22.81 16.50 13.86
N VAL A 84 -21.85 17.43 13.76
CA VAL A 84 -20.52 17.26 14.34
C VAL A 84 -20.28 18.36 15.36
N GLY A 85 -20.17 17.98 16.62
CA GLY A 85 -19.68 18.83 17.69
C GLY A 85 -18.22 18.50 17.98
N ARG A 86 -17.38 19.48 18.30
CA ARG A 86 -16.00 19.25 18.74
C ARG A 86 -15.65 20.17 19.90
N PRO A 87 -15.13 19.65 21.04
CA PRO A 87 -14.72 20.51 22.13
C PRO A 87 -13.50 21.34 21.72
N ALA A 88 -13.36 22.54 22.29
CA ALA A 88 -12.14 23.31 22.16
C ALA A 88 -10.94 22.55 22.76
N PRO A 89 -9.72 22.67 22.20
CA PRO A 89 -8.53 22.10 22.80
C PRO A 89 -8.33 22.56 24.26
N PRO A 90 -7.80 21.71 25.15
CA PRO A 90 -7.39 22.13 26.49
C PRO A 90 -6.42 23.31 26.45
N LYS A 91 -6.48 24.21 27.44
CA LYS A 91 -5.61 25.40 27.49
C LYS A 91 -4.13 24.98 27.43
N GLY A 92 -3.40 25.51 26.43
CA GLY A 92 -2.00 25.16 26.15
C GLY A 92 -1.80 24.07 25.09
N GLN A 93 -2.87 23.42 24.61
CA GLN A 93 -2.84 22.50 23.46
C GLN A 93 -3.37 23.20 22.20
N GLN A 94 -2.83 22.84 21.04
CA GLN A 94 -3.27 23.36 19.73
C GLN A 94 -3.93 22.31 18.84
N SER A 95 -4.13 21.09 19.34
CA SER A 95 -4.82 20.02 18.63
C SER A 95 -5.74 19.25 19.57
N THR A 96 -6.72 18.56 19.01
CA THR A 96 -7.56 17.60 19.71
C THR A 96 -8.15 16.61 18.71
N GLN A 97 -8.30 15.36 19.13
CA GLN A 97 -8.97 14.32 18.34
C GLN A 97 -10.44 14.15 18.71
N LEU A 98 -10.89 14.73 19.84
CA LEU A 98 -12.24 14.49 20.37
C LEU A 98 -13.34 15.04 19.46
N ALA A 99 -14.48 14.35 19.42
CA ALA A 99 -15.69 14.76 18.70
C ALA A 99 -16.98 14.19 19.32
N MET A 100 -18.08 14.85 18.98
CA MET A 100 -19.44 14.32 18.95
C MET A 100 -19.82 14.16 17.48
N LEU A 101 -20.34 13.01 17.10
CA LEU A 101 -20.91 12.73 15.78
C LEU A 101 -22.27 12.10 15.97
N GLU A 102 -23.32 12.74 15.45
CA GLU A 102 -24.67 12.20 15.46
C GLU A 102 -25.28 12.24 14.06
N PHE A 103 -26.12 11.25 13.74
CA PHE A 103 -26.82 11.14 12.45
C PHE A 103 -28.34 11.14 12.66
N GLY A 104 -29.06 11.80 11.77
CA GLY A 104 -30.52 11.90 11.83
C GLY A 104 -31.18 12.13 10.48
N GLY A 105 -32.51 12.21 10.47
CA GLY A 105 -33.28 12.64 9.30
C GLY A 105 -33.29 14.17 9.14
N ALA A 106 -34.09 14.66 8.19
CA ALA A 106 -34.23 16.10 7.89
C ALA A 106 -34.72 16.97 9.07
N THR A 107 -35.26 16.38 10.14
CA THR A 107 -35.66 17.09 11.36
C THR A 107 -34.51 17.33 12.35
N MET A 108 -33.32 16.76 12.13
CA MET A 108 -32.15 17.04 12.96
C MET A 108 -31.68 18.49 12.77
N ASP A 109 -31.42 19.16 13.89
CA ASP A 109 -30.86 20.50 13.97
C ASP A 109 -29.66 20.53 14.94
N LEU A 110 -29.11 21.71 15.22
CA LEU A 110 -28.12 21.94 16.26
C LEU A 110 -28.63 21.48 17.64
N PHE A 111 -27.74 20.85 18.41
CA PHE A 111 -28.01 20.39 19.77
C PHE A 111 -27.93 21.56 20.78
N ASP A 112 -28.47 21.36 21.98
CA ASP A 112 -28.25 22.27 23.11
C ASP A 112 -27.03 21.82 23.93
N PHE A 113 -26.44 22.75 24.70
CA PHE A 113 -25.14 22.53 25.35
C PHE A 113 -25.09 21.29 26.25
N ASP A 114 -26.14 21.05 27.03
CA ASP A 114 -26.21 19.93 27.98
C ASP A 114 -26.39 18.56 27.31
N ALA A 115 -26.68 18.53 26.00
CA ALA A 115 -26.74 17.32 25.19
C ALA A 115 -25.40 17.03 24.46
N LEU A 116 -24.40 17.91 24.56
CA LEU A 116 -23.10 17.69 23.91
C LEU A 116 -22.25 16.68 24.67
N THR A 117 -21.93 15.55 24.02
CA THR A 117 -21.13 14.47 24.61
C THR A 117 -20.03 14.01 23.66
N VAL A 118 -18.87 13.62 24.18
CA VAL A 118 -17.80 13.04 23.35
C VAL A 118 -18.14 11.58 23.09
N ASN A 119 -18.53 11.26 21.85
CA ASN A 119 -18.91 9.91 21.41
C ASN A 119 -18.02 9.37 20.27
N ALA A 120 -17.13 10.20 19.71
CA ALA A 120 -16.31 9.88 18.53
C ALA A 120 -14.92 10.56 18.58
N ASP A 121 -14.07 10.16 17.64
CA ASP A 121 -12.82 10.83 17.29
C ASP A 121 -12.85 11.42 15.87
N SER A 122 -11.88 12.28 15.56
CA SER A 122 -11.71 12.93 14.25
C SER A 122 -11.49 11.94 13.11
N ALA A 123 -10.90 10.77 13.38
CA ALA A 123 -10.76 9.68 12.40
C ALA A 123 -12.12 9.05 12.08
N SER A 124 -12.98 8.86 13.08
CA SER A 124 -14.35 8.37 12.91
C SER A 124 -15.28 9.39 12.29
N VAL A 125 -15.11 10.69 12.56
CA VAL A 125 -15.77 11.77 11.80
C VAL A 125 -15.42 11.66 10.31
N ARG A 126 -14.11 11.65 9.98
CA ARG A 126 -13.60 11.55 8.61
C ARG A 126 -14.12 10.29 7.89
N ARG A 127 -14.10 9.14 8.55
CA ARG A 127 -14.52 7.83 8.00
C ARG A 127 -16.03 7.70 7.86
N GLN A 128 -16.81 8.03 8.89
CA GLN A 128 -18.26 7.79 8.89
C GLN A 128 -19.03 8.78 8.02
N ILE A 129 -18.63 10.06 7.99
CA ILE A 129 -19.23 11.02 7.06
C ILE A 129 -18.77 10.72 5.64
N GLY A 130 -17.48 10.43 5.43
CA GLY A 130 -16.91 10.08 4.13
C GLY A 130 -17.71 9.00 3.40
N ARG A 131 -17.95 7.86 4.05
CA ARG A 131 -18.76 6.76 3.48
C ARG A 131 -20.19 7.15 3.12
N ARG A 132 -20.79 8.10 3.84
CA ARG A 132 -22.17 8.58 3.55
C ARG A 132 -22.24 9.60 2.41
N ILE A 133 -21.08 10.10 1.93
CA ILE A 133 -20.99 11.04 0.80
C ILE A 133 -20.25 10.45 -0.40
N GLY A 134 -20.03 9.13 -0.43
CA GLY A 134 -19.38 8.43 -1.55
C GLY A 134 -17.85 8.40 -1.50
N ILE A 135 -17.23 8.68 -0.34
CA ILE A 135 -15.81 8.37 -0.11
C ILE A 135 -15.74 6.93 0.44
N ASP A 136 -15.57 5.97 -0.48
CA ASP A 136 -15.39 4.55 -0.18
C ASP A 136 -14.04 4.24 0.47
N GLU A 137 -13.93 3.06 1.10
CA GLU A 137 -12.67 2.51 1.61
C GLU A 137 -11.64 2.39 0.48
N ASN A 138 -10.63 3.26 0.49
CA ASN A 138 -9.65 3.36 -0.58
C ASN A 138 -8.22 3.33 0.00
N ILE A 139 -7.28 2.80 -0.79
CA ILE A 139 -5.85 2.83 -0.45
C ILE A 139 -5.12 3.52 -1.60
N ILE A 140 -4.51 4.65 -1.30
CA ILE A 140 -3.69 5.41 -2.23
C ILE A 140 -2.23 5.08 -1.97
N GLU A 141 -1.55 4.57 -3.01
CA GLU A 141 -0.10 4.47 -3.07
C GLU A 141 0.47 5.83 -3.54
N PRO A 142 1.26 6.55 -2.72
CA PRO A 142 1.76 7.89 -3.04
C PRO A 142 2.61 7.93 -4.32
N ARG A 143 2.42 8.95 -5.16
CA ARG A 143 3.05 9.07 -6.49
C ARG A 143 4.41 9.77 -6.43
N GLY A 144 5.28 9.34 -5.51
CA GLY A 144 6.63 9.89 -5.35
C GLY A 144 7.65 8.82 -4.93
N GLY A 145 8.83 8.85 -5.54
CA GLY A 145 9.96 7.95 -5.21
C GLY A 145 10.67 8.27 -3.88
N GLY A 146 9.95 8.83 -2.91
CA GLY A 146 10.49 9.19 -1.59
C GLY A 146 10.34 8.05 -0.59
N VAL A 147 11.45 7.66 0.05
CA VAL A 147 11.43 6.69 1.16
C VAL A 147 10.58 7.24 2.31
N GLY A 148 9.61 6.46 2.79
CA GLY A 148 8.80 6.78 3.97
C GLY A 148 7.37 7.26 3.72
N GLN A 149 6.93 7.43 2.47
CA GLN A 149 5.52 7.74 2.18
C GLN A 149 4.67 6.46 2.24
N THR A 150 3.99 6.26 3.38
CA THR A 150 3.11 5.11 3.63
C THR A 150 1.79 5.21 2.85
N PRO A 151 1.20 4.10 2.38
CA PRO A 151 -0.15 4.11 1.81
C PRO A 151 -1.18 4.66 2.80
N PHE A 152 -2.14 5.45 2.30
CA PHE A 152 -3.16 6.11 3.14
C PHE A 152 -4.54 6.14 2.45
N GLU A 153 -5.59 6.41 3.24
CA GLU A 153 -6.98 6.54 2.78
C GLU A 153 -7.32 8.00 2.45
N ALA A 154 -7.81 8.29 1.24
CA ALA A 154 -8.45 9.56 0.93
C ALA A 154 -9.73 9.66 1.78
N HIS A 155 -9.91 10.79 2.45
CA HIS A 155 -10.93 10.93 3.49
C HIS A 155 -11.55 12.33 3.45
N LEU A 156 -12.62 12.57 4.22
CA LEU A 156 -13.35 13.86 4.25
C LEU A 156 -12.46 15.10 4.28
N GLY A 157 -11.43 15.14 5.14
CA GLY A 157 -10.50 16.27 5.22
C GLY A 157 -9.62 16.52 3.98
N HIS A 158 -9.40 15.52 3.12
CA HIS A 158 -8.73 15.68 1.83
C HIS A 158 -9.67 16.31 0.80
N ALA A 159 -10.95 15.88 0.80
CA ALA A 159 -11.98 16.48 -0.05
C ALA A 159 -12.29 17.93 0.36
N ALA A 160 -12.22 18.25 1.66
CA ALA A 160 -12.42 19.60 2.18
C ALA A 160 -11.50 20.64 1.51
N TRP A 161 -10.25 20.28 1.19
CA TRP A 161 -9.32 21.19 0.50
C TRP A 161 -9.71 21.53 -0.96
N LEU A 162 -10.61 20.73 -1.55
CA LEU A 162 -11.19 20.99 -2.88
C LEU A 162 -12.48 21.84 -2.81
N CYS A 163 -13.05 22.00 -1.61
CA CYS A 163 -14.33 22.69 -1.37
C CYS A 163 -14.19 24.00 -0.58
N LEU A 164 -13.02 24.26 0.01
CA LEU A 164 -12.71 25.45 0.80
C LEU A 164 -11.64 26.30 0.08
N GLN A 165 -11.70 27.62 0.27
CA GLN A 165 -10.66 28.58 -0.11
C GLN A 165 -10.69 29.75 0.88
N ASP A 166 -9.53 30.28 1.25
CA ASP A 166 -9.41 31.48 2.09
C ASP A 166 -9.19 32.77 1.27
N GLN A 167 -9.23 33.92 1.94
CA GLN A 167 -9.10 35.23 1.29
C GLN A 167 -7.72 35.45 0.62
N GLY A 168 -6.64 34.89 1.19
CA GLY A 168 -5.29 34.97 0.62
C GLY A 168 -5.11 34.04 -0.57
N GLU A 169 -5.74 32.87 -0.55
CA GLU A 169 -5.79 31.91 -1.65
C GLU A 169 -6.57 32.48 -2.84
N ILE A 170 -7.78 33.00 -2.62
CA ILE A 170 -8.61 33.66 -3.66
C ILE A 170 -7.89 34.86 -4.28
N ALA A 171 -7.04 35.56 -3.53
CA ALA A 171 -6.24 36.68 -4.02
C ALA A 171 -4.94 36.27 -4.76
N ASN A 172 -4.54 34.99 -4.72
CA ASN A 172 -3.25 34.52 -5.23
C ASN A 172 -3.39 33.68 -6.50
N GLN A 173 -2.99 34.25 -7.63
CA GLN A 173 -3.04 33.63 -8.97
C GLN A 173 -2.26 32.30 -9.10
N ASN A 174 -1.45 31.93 -8.11
CA ASN A 174 -0.66 30.70 -8.10
C ASN A 174 -1.26 29.57 -7.23
N LEU A 175 -2.38 29.83 -6.54
CA LEU A 175 -3.06 28.86 -5.68
C LEU A 175 -4.47 28.58 -6.22
N LEU A 176 -4.91 27.33 -6.07
CA LEU A 176 -6.23 26.86 -6.54
C LEU A 176 -7.00 26.12 -5.43
N PHE A 177 -6.31 25.37 -4.58
CA PHE A 177 -6.90 24.55 -3.52
C PHE A 177 -6.51 25.05 -2.12
N HIS A 178 -7.35 24.75 -1.12
CA HIS A 178 -7.06 25.14 0.26
C HIS A 178 -5.72 24.57 0.72
N ARG A 179 -4.94 25.40 1.40
CA ARG A 179 -3.65 25.06 2.03
C ARG A 179 -2.62 24.47 1.05
N GLN A 180 -2.79 24.64 -0.26
CA GLN A 180 -1.89 24.15 -1.32
C GLN A 180 -0.45 24.68 -1.18
N ALA A 181 -0.23 25.78 -0.46
CA ALA A 181 1.11 26.28 -0.15
C ALA A 181 1.87 25.41 0.88
N GLU A 182 1.17 24.60 1.68
CA GLU A 182 1.78 23.66 2.62
C GLU A 182 2.29 22.41 1.88
N TYR A 183 3.58 22.09 2.02
CA TYR A 183 4.20 20.99 1.26
C TYR A 183 3.48 19.65 1.41
N ALA A 184 3.04 19.29 2.63
CA ALA A 184 2.34 18.03 2.88
C ALA A 184 0.98 17.98 2.15
N VAL A 185 0.17 19.03 2.29
CA VAL A 185 -1.11 19.20 1.58
C VAL A 185 -0.87 19.13 0.06
N ALA A 186 0.17 19.79 -0.44
CA ALA A 186 0.53 19.79 -1.86
C ALA A 186 0.92 18.41 -2.42
N GLN A 187 1.46 17.48 -1.62
CA GLN A 187 1.65 16.09 -2.06
C GLN A 187 0.33 15.31 -1.99
N HIS A 188 -0.36 15.36 -0.86
CA HIS A 188 -1.63 14.65 -0.67
C HIS A 188 -2.69 15.06 -1.72
N LEU A 189 -2.74 16.32 -2.15
CA LEU A 189 -3.59 16.77 -3.25
C LEU A 189 -3.26 16.05 -4.57
N LYS A 190 -1.98 15.91 -4.96
CA LYS A 190 -1.58 15.22 -6.21
C LYS A 190 -1.97 13.74 -6.21
N ASP A 191 -1.94 13.13 -5.02
CA ASP A 191 -2.25 11.72 -4.82
C ASP A 191 -3.76 11.45 -4.72
N THR A 192 -4.53 12.37 -4.12
CA THR A 192 -5.98 12.23 -3.87
C THR A 192 -6.89 12.80 -4.96
N ILE A 193 -6.50 13.88 -5.66
CA ILE A 193 -7.30 14.45 -6.77
C ILE A 193 -7.67 13.40 -7.84
N PRO A 194 -6.77 12.51 -8.30
CA PRO A 194 -7.12 11.46 -9.27
C PRO A 194 -8.21 10.48 -8.78
N TYR A 195 -8.32 10.27 -7.46
CA TYR A 195 -9.39 9.47 -6.86
C TYR A 195 -10.71 10.26 -6.81
N PHE A 196 -10.68 11.50 -6.30
CA PHE A 196 -11.90 12.34 -6.22
C PHE A 196 -12.49 12.73 -7.59
N LEU A 197 -11.68 12.75 -8.65
CA LEU A 197 -12.14 12.94 -10.03
C LEU A 197 -12.63 11.64 -10.71
N GLY A 198 -12.63 10.50 -10.01
CA GLY A 198 -12.99 9.19 -10.58
C GLY A 198 -12.00 8.64 -11.62
N ALA A 199 -10.84 9.29 -11.80
CA ALA A 199 -9.81 8.88 -12.76
C ALA A 199 -8.95 7.69 -12.26
N VAL A 200 -9.12 7.29 -11.00
CA VAL A 200 -8.51 6.10 -10.39
C VAL A 200 -9.62 5.34 -9.65
N PRO A 201 -9.89 4.06 -9.96
CA PRO A 201 -10.89 3.28 -9.25
C PRO A 201 -10.44 2.96 -7.82
N VAL A 202 -11.42 2.82 -6.92
CA VAL A 202 -11.23 2.51 -5.48
C VAL A 202 -10.28 1.32 -5.25
N ASP A 203 -10.38 0.29 -6.08
CA ASP A 203 -9.62 -0.96 -5.99
C ASP A 203 -8.25 -0.95 -6.71
N ALA A 204 -7.76 0.22 -7.17
CA ALA A 204 -6.52 0.31 -7.95
C ALA A 204 -5.30 -0.25 -7.21
N ALA A 205 -5.15 -0.02 -5.90
CA ALA A 205 -4.06 -0.58 -5.11
C ALA A 205 -4.15 -2.10 -4.99
N ALA A 206 -5.36 -2.64 -4.79
CA ALA A 206 -5.61 -4.09 -4.75
C ALA A 206 -5.30 -4.75 -6.10
N LYS A 207 -5.73 -4.15 -7.21
CA LYS A 207 -5.39 -4.60 -8.59
C LYS A 207 -3.88 -4.58 -8.85
N LYS A 208 -3.16 -3.55 -8.39
CA LYS A 208 -1.68 -3.52 -8.47
C LYS A 208 -1.01 -4.57 -7.58
N ALA A 209 -1.56 -4.90 -6.41
CA ALA A 209 -1.07 -5.98 -5.56
C ALA A 209 -1.25 -7.34 -6.27
N ALA A 210 -2.47 -7.65 -6.70
CA ALA A 210 -2.78 -8.86 -7.46
C ALA A 210 -1.91 -9.00 -8.73
N LEU A 211 -1.65 -7.92 -9.46
CA LEU A 211 -0.76 -7.91 -10.62
C LEU A 211 0.72 -8.19 -10.24
N ARG A 212 1.21 -7.65 -9.12
CA ARG A 212 2.57 -7.94 -8.61
C ARG A 212 2.73 -9.42 -8.26
N ASP A 213 1.72 -10.02 -7.63
CA ASP A 213 1.77 -11.41 -7.21
C ASP A 213 1.51 -12.39 -8.36
N ALA A 214 0.62 -12.06 -9.30
CA ALA A 214 0.46 -12.81 -10.55
C ALA A 214 1.75 -12.84 -11.36
N ASN A 215 2.43 -11.70 -11.55
CA ASN A 215 3.72 -11.62 -12.23
C ASN A 215 4.82 -12.42 -11.47
N ARG A 216 4.75 -12.50 -10.14
CA ARG A 216 5.67 -13.32 -9.33
C ARG A 216 5.38 -14.81 -9.48
N ALA A 217 4.11 -15.20 -9.55
CA ALA A 217 3.68 -16.58 -9.78
C ALA A 217 4.05 -17.06 -11.19
N GLN A 218 3.79 -16.23 -12.21
CA GLN A 218 4.19 -16.48 -13.59
C GLN A 218 5.70 -16.77 -13.70
N ARG A 219 6.56 -15.88 -13.19
CA ARG A 219 8.03 -16.08 -13.23
C ARG A 219 8.51 -17.34 -12.52
N ARG A 220 7.80 -17.80 -11.49
CA ARG A 220 8.08 -19.08 -10.81
C ARG A 220 7.68 -20.28 -11.67
N ALA A 221 6.53 -20.22 -12.33
CA ALA A 221 6.08 -21.26 -13.26
C ALA A 221 6.98 -21.34 -14.50
N GLU A 222 7.38 -20.20 -15.07
CA GLU A 222 8.32 -20.12 -16.20
C GLU A 222 9.70 -20.72 -15.83
N ALA A 223 10.23 -20.39 -14.65
CA ALA A 223 11.49 -20.95 -14.17
C ALA A 223 11.40 -22.46 -13.88
N ALA A 224 10.27 -22.95 -13.34
CA ALA A 224 10.04 -24.36 -13.08
C ALA A 224 9.86 -25.18 -14.37
N LEU A 225 9.14 -24.62 -15.36
CA LEU A 225 9.02 -25.22 -16.69
C LEU A 225 10.39 -25.35 -17.36
N LYS A 226 11.17 -24.26 -17.40
CA LYS A 226 12.51 -24.28 -18.00
C LYS A 226 13.46 -25.28 -17.33
N ALA A 227 13.40 -25.41 -16.01
CA ALA A 227 14.20 -26.41 -15.29
C ALA A 227 13.80 -27.86 -15.65
N ALA A 228 12.50 -28.13 -15.82
CA ALA A 228 12.01 -29.44 -16.26
C ALA A 228 12.33 -29.74 -17.73
N GLU A 229 12.35 -28.72 -18.60
CA GLU A 229 12.81 -28.83 -19.99
C GLU A 229 14.31 -29.14 -20.05
N GLU A 230 15.15 -28.44 -19.27
CA GLU A 230 16.60 -28.70 -19.16
C GLU A 230 16.89 -30.10 -18.59
N GLU A 231 16.11 -30.57 -17.61
CA GLU A 231 16.22 -31.94 -17.08
C GLU A 231 15.83 -32.99 -18.12
N ALA A 232 14.74 -32.76 -18.87
CA ALA A 232 14.29 -33.68 -19.93
C ALA A 232 15.29 -33.76 -21.09
N GLU A 233 15.89 -32.64 -21.51
CA GLU A 233 16.97 -32.62 -22.50
C GLU A 233 18.21 -33.39 -22.02
N ALA A 234 18.61 -33.20 -20.76
CA ALA A 234 19.74 -33.92 -20.17
C ALA A 234 19.50 -35.43 -20.06
N VAL A 235 18.31 -35.87 -19.65
CA VAL A 235 17.91 -37.28 -19.66
C VAL A 235 17.95 -37.85 -21.08
N GLN A 236 17.44 -37.12 -22.07
CA GLN A 236 17.41 -37.59 -23.46
C GLN A 236 18.81 -37.64 -24.11
N ALA A 237 19.72 -36.74 -23.73
CA ALA A 237 21.13 -36.80 -24.12
C ALA A 237 21.82 -38.03 -23.52
N ASN A 238 21.60 -38.31 -22.23
CA ASN A 238 22.16 -39.47 -21.54
C ASN A 238 21.65 -40.80 -22.14
N LEU A 239 20.35 -40.90 -22.44
CA LEU A 239 19.76 -42.09 -23.08
C LEU A 239 20.40 -42.38 -24.45
N ARG A 240 20.64 -41.35 -25.27
CA ARG A 240 21.32 -41.49 -26.57
C ARG A 240 22.80 -41.87 -26.42
N GLY A 241 23.48 -41.34 -25.40
CA GLY A 241 24.85 -41.75 -25.06
C GLY A 241 24.94 -43.23 -24.72
N LEU A 242 24.08 -43.71 -23.82
CA LEU A 242 24.01 -45.12 -23.43
C LEU A 242 23.68 -46.05 -24.60
N LEU A 243 22.80 -45.63 -25.53
CA LEU A 243 22.52 -46.41 -26.74
C LEU A 243 23.74 -46.52 -27.66
N ALA A 244 24.47 -45.43 -27.86
CA ALA A 244 25.69 -45.41 -28.66
C ALA A 244 26.80 -46.28 -28.03
N GLU A 245 26.93 -46.27 -26.70
CA GLU A 245 27.85 -47.16 -25.98
C GLU A 245 27.45 -48.64 -26.10
N ALA A 246 26.16 -48.96 -25.94
CA ALA A 246 25.66 -50.33 -26.10
C ALA A 246 25.86 -50.87 -27.53
N HIS A 247 25.63 -50.03 -28.55
CA HIS A 247 25.90 -50.38 -29.95
C HIS A 247 27.41 -50.55 -30.21
N ALA A 248 28.25 -49.64 -29.71
CA ALA A 248 29.72 -49.76 -29.84
C ALA A 248 30.29 -51.00 -29.13
N ALA A 249 29.62 -51.50 -28.09
CA ALA A 249 29.93 -52.76 -27.41
C ALA A 249 29.34 -54.01 -28.09
N GLY A 250 28.58 -53.88 -29.18
CA GLY A 250 27.94 -54.99 -29.89
C GLY A 250 26.70 -55.57 -29.21
N LEU A 251 26.18 -54.92 -28.16
CA LEU A 251 25.04 -55.41 -27.37
C LEU A 251 23.68 -55.13 -28.05
N THR A 252 23.63 -54.23 -29.04
CA THR A 252 22.45 -53.95 -29.87
C THR A 252 22.88 -53.45 -31.26
N ASP A 253 22.05 -53.70 -32.29
CA ASP A 253 22.20 -53.12 -33.63
C ASP A 253 21.48 -51.76 -33.75
N GLU A 254 20.64 -51.41 -32.77
CA GLU A 254 19.74 -50.25 -32.84
C GLU A 254 20.45 -48.98 -32.37
N HIS A 255 20.85 -48.09 -33.28
CA HIS A 255 21.54 -46.83 -32.94
C HIS A 255 20.83 -45.53 -33.37
N GLU A 256 19.78 -45.59 -34.20
CA GLU A 256 19.07 -44.40 -34.73
C GLU A 256 17.79 -44.03 -33.96
N LEU A 257 17.54 -44.66 -32.81
CA LEU A 257 16.32 -44.44 -32.03
C LEU A 257 16.28 -43.03 -31.43
N THR A 258 15.20 -42.30 -31.72
CA THR A 258 15.00 -40.91 -31.29
C THR A 258 14.04 -40.75 -30.11
N GLU A 259 13.14 -41.72 -29.89
CA GLU A 259 12.11 -41.75 -28.85
C GLU A 259 12.60 -42.43 -27.55
N SER A 260 12.41 -41.77 -26.40
CA SER A 260 12.93 -42.24 -25.10
C SER A 260 12.45 -43.65 -24.72
N SER A 261 11.18 -43.96 -25.03
CA SER A 261 10.58 -45.26 -24.74
C SER A 261 11.18 -46.40 -25.57
N GLN A 262 11.58 -46.13 -26.81
CA GLN A 262 12.24 -47.08 -27.69
C GLN A 262 13.69 -47.30 -27.23
N ILE A 263 14.42 -46.22 -26.92
CA ILE A 263 15.80 -46.28 -26.41
C ILE A 263 15.87 -47.11 -25.11
N ILE A 264 14.95 -46.85 -24.16
CA ILE A 264 14.87 -47.63 -22.90
C ILE A 264 14.52 -49.10 -23.19
N GLY A 265 13.64 -49.37 -24.15
CA GLY A 265 13.32 -50.73 -24.60
C GLY A 265 14.53 -51.50 -25.13
N ALA A 266 15.30 -50.88 -26.02
CA ALA A 266 16.53 -51.44 -26.59
C ALA A 266 17.58 -51.72 -25.51
N LEU A 267 17.83 -50.76 -24.61
CA LEU A 267 18.75 -50.92 -23.48
C LEU A 267 18.30 -52.02 -22.50
N HIS A 268 17.00 -52.14 -22.24
CA HIS A 268 16.44 -53.22 -21.40
C HIS A 268 16.51 -54.61 -22.07
N ALA A 269 16.51 -54.69 -23.40
CA ALA A 269 16.73 -55.94 -24.12
C ALA A 269 18.21 -56.34 -24.06
N ALA A 270 19.12 -55.42 -24.41
CA ALA A 270 20.57 -55.61 -24.36
C ALA A 270 21.09 -56.02 -22.95
N ALA A 271 20.46 -55.49 -21.88
CA ALA A 271 20.79 -55.85 -20.50
C ALA A 271 20.22 -57.21 -20.02
N ARG A 272 19.34 -57.85 -20.79
CA ARG A 272 18.71 -59.15 -20.45
C ARG A 272 19.28 -60.32 -21.25
N ASP A 273 19.58 -60.08 -22.52
CA ASP A 273 20.13 -61.07 -23.44
C ASP A 273 21.32 -60.43 -24.19
N PRO A 274 22.47 -60.23 -23.50
CA PRO A 274 23.64 -59.62 -24.11
C PRO A 274 24.18 -60.53 -25.20
N ARG A 275 24.07 -60.08 -26.45
CA ARG A 275 24.52 -60.84 -27.62
C ARG A 275 26.01 -61.14 -27.51
N ASP A 276 26.36 -62.43 -27.52
CA ASP A 276 27.74 -62.86 -27.36
C ASP A 276 28.58 -62.41 -28.57
N GLY A 277 29.70 -61.74 -28.30
CA GLY A 277 30.45 -60.99 -29.29
C GLY A 277 31.14 -61.90 -30.31
N GLY A 278 30.64 -61.92 -31.54
CA GLY A 278 31.18 -62.75 -32.62
C GLY A 278 32.69 -62.57 -32.82
N THR A 279 33.45 -63.67 -32.77
CA THR A 279 34.91 -63.67 -32.82
C THR A 279 35.46 -63.05 -34.12
N GLY A 280 36.21 -61.95 -34.02
CA GLY A 280 36.81 -61.27 -35.18
C GLY A 280 38.04 -60.43 -34.85
N GLU A 281 39.22 -61.04 -35.00
CA GLU A 281 40.57 -60.47 -35.15
C GLU A 281 41.06 -59.34 -34.20
N GLY A 282 42.25 -59.56 -33.60
CA GLY A 282 42.78 -58.68 -32.56
C GLY A 282 43.53 -57.44 -33.07
N TYR A 283 43.21 -56.27 -32.51
CA TYR A 283 44.09 -55.08 -32.58
C TYR A 283 45.16 -55.13 -31.47
N PRO A 284 46.42 -54.74 -31.77
CA PRO A 284 47.51 -54.83 -30.81
C PRO A 284 47.42 -53.79 -29.70
N LEU A 285 47.86 -54.18 -28.49
CA LEU A 285 48.09 -53.28 -27.36
C LEU A 285 49.06 -52.16 -27.76
N ARG A 286 48.54 -50.93 -27.91
CA ARG A 286 49.40 -49.76 -28.19
C ARG A 286 49.98 -49.22 -26.88
N GLU A 287 51.30 -49.10 -26.85
CA GLU A 287 52.09 -48.79 -25.65
C GLU A 287 51.80 -47.38 -25.09
N LYS A 288 52.12 -47.18 -23.79
CA LYS A 288 52.08 -45.86 -23.13
C LYS A 288 53.34 -45.04 -23.48
N PRO A 289 53.23 -43.88 -24.15
CA PRO A 289 54.30 -42.88 -24.13
C PRO A 289 54.24 -42.04 -22.84
N THR A 290 55.39 -41.75 -22.24
CA THR A 290 55.48 -40.98 -20.99
C THR A 290 55.83 -39.51 -21.21
N LYS A 291 55.22 -38.64 -20.39
CA LYS A 291 55.73 -37.33 -19.91
C LYS A 291 55.94 -36.16 -20.91
N ALA A 292 55.08 -35.16 -20.69
CA ALA A 292 55.43 -33.80 -20.25
C ALA A 292 55.80 -32.70 -21.27
N HIS A 293 55.59 -31.46 -20.78
CA HIS A 293 55.81 -30.15 -21.42
C HIS A 293 54.84 -29.79 -22.57
N SER A 294 54.46 -28.53 -22.78
CA SER A 294 54.37 -27.38 -21.85
C SER A 294 53.68 -26.21 -22.54
N ASN A 295 52.71 -25.55 -21.88
CA ASN A 295 52.58 -24.08 -21.95
C ASN A 295 51.56 -23.57 -20.93
N CYS A 296 52.05 -22.89 -19.88
CA CYS A 296 51.27 -21.92 -19.13
C CYS A 296 51.73 -20.52 -19.53
N LYS A 297 50.79 -19.64 -19.89
CA LYS A 297 50.98 -18.18 -19.89
C LYS A 297 49.74 -17.49 -19.33
N THR A 298 49.85 -17.15 -18.04
CA THR A 298 49.48 -15.87 -17.38
C THR A 298 48.90 -14.78 -18.31
N VAL A 299 47.90 -13.95 -17.95
CA VAL A 299 47.51 -13.24 -16.70
C VAL A 299 45.96 -13.06 -16.69
N ALA A 300 45.17 -12.90 -15.60
CA ALA A 300 45.41 -12.64 -14.16
C ALA A 300 44.93 -13.84 -13.28
N GLY A 301 44.23 -13.80 -12.13
CA GLY A 301 43.56 -12.75 -11.31
C GLY A 301 42.06 -12.57 -11.60
N THR A 302 41.14 -12.31 -10.64
CA THR A 302 41.27 -12.06 -9.19
C THR A 302 40.19 -12.83 -8.40
N CYS A 303 40.48 -13.26 -7.17
CA CYS A 303 39.52 -13.95 -6.30
C CYS A 303 38.63 -12.99 -5.49
N TYR A 304 37.44 -13.44 -5.10
CA TYR A 304 36.85 -13.11 -3.80
C TYR A 304 36.20 -14.36 -3.18
N ALA A 305 36.04 -14.39 -1.86
CA ALA A 305 35.74 -15.60 -1.10
C ALA A 305 34.25 -15.90 -0.96
N ASP A 306 33.94 -17.17 -0.67
CA ASP A 306 32.63 -17.68 -0.26
C ASP A 306 32.82 -18.51 1.03
N GLU A 307 32.16 -18.11 2.12
CA GLU A 307 32.38 -18.68 3.45
C GLU A 307 31.38 -19.81 3.75
N ARG A 308 31.89 -21.04 3.81
CA ARG A 308 31.12 -22.20 4.30
C ARG A 308 31.02 -22.14 5.82
N SER A 309 29.79 -22.00 6.34
CA SER A 309 29.54 -22.17 7.77
C SER A 309 29.66 -23.64 8.17
N CYS A 310 30.33 -23.92 9.29
CA CYS A 310 30.51 -25.27 9.81
C CYS A 310 29.44 -25.63 10.84
N GLU A 311 28.89 -26.85 10.73
CA GLU A 311 28.20 -27.47 11.86
C GLU A 311 29.23 -27.93 12.91
N VAL A 312 29.00 -27.59 14.18
CA VAL A 312 29.68 -28.23 15.33
C VAL A 312 28.64 -28.51 16.41
N SER A 313 28.52 -29.77 16.79
CA SER A 313 27.58 -30.25 17.79
C SER A 313 28.06 -29.96 19.23
N TRP A 314 27.13 -29.63 20.11
CA TRP A 314 27.34 -29.65 21.56
C TRP A 314 26.15 -30.27 22.28
N GLY A 315 26.44 -31.27 23.13
CA GLY A 315 25.51 -31.87 24.08
C GLY A 315 25.60 -31.21 25.47
N PRO A 316 24.60 -31.41 26.35
CA PRO A 316 24.43 -30.61 27.56
C PRO A 316 25.11 -31.20 28.81
N SER A 317 25.34 -30.36 29.84
CA SER A 317 24.76 -30.58 31.19
C SER A 317 25.25 -29.58 32.27
N TRP A 318 24.47 -29.51 33.37
CA TRP A 318 24.76 -28.93 34.69
C TRP A 318 24.65 -27.41 34.91
N THR A 319 24.55 -27.04 36.20
CA THR A 319 23.84 -25.88 36.77
C THR A 319 24.65 -25.21 37.90
N THR A 320 24.08 -24.18 38.56
CA THR A 320 24.62 -23.38 39.69
C THR A 320 25.72 -22.38 39.31
N GLU A 321 25.84 -21.17 39.88
CA GLU A 321 24.96 -20.36 40.76
C GLU A 321 25.33 -18.86 40.58
N PRO A 322 24.49 -17.87 40.99
CA PRO A 322 24.80 -16.44 40.88
C PRO A 322 25.57 -15.91 42.11
N CYS A 323 26.33 -14.82 41.94
CA CYS A 323 26.93 -14.10 43.06
C CYS A 323 27.09 -12.59 42.77
N SER A 324 26.86 -11.77 43.80
CA SER A 324 26.98 -10.29 43.90
C SER A 324 26.30 -9.46 42.81
#